data_AF-A0A3P2A0T7-F1
#
_entry.id   AF-A0A3P2A0T7-F1
#
_cell.length_a   1.000
_cell.length_b   1.000
_cell.length_c   1.000
_cell.angle_alpha   90.00
_cell.angle_beta   90.00
_cell.angle_gamma   90.00
#
_symmetry.space_group_name_H-M   'P 1'
#
loop_
_entity.id
_entity.type
_entity.pdbx_description
1 polymer ?
#
loop_
_entity_poly.entity_id
_entity_poly.type
_entity_poly.pdbx_seq_one_letter_code
_entity_poly.pdbx_strand_id
1 'polypeptide(L)'
;MIYYTDKADEPLIKASINRLAAKHTKPIAVEYKPLENYFPAEEYHQDYLDKHPDGYCHIPKRLFQAAKEANPAPSPKKRYTRMDDASLKKKLTPMQYNVTRNNATETPFNNEYWNESRDGIYVDITTGEPLFVSTDKFDSGCGWPSFSKPIDKSLITEKADHSHGMIRTEVRSKTGDTHLGHLFNDGPKEKGGMRYCINSAALLFIPKEKMKEKGYEEYIPLLNK
;
A
#
# COMPACT_ATOMS: atom_id res chain seq x y z
N MET A 1 20.30 -26.50 -6.65
CA MET A 1 20.47 -26.68 -5.20
C MET A 1 19.25 -26.08 -4.52
N ILE A 2 18.81 -26.60 -3.38
CA ILE A 2 17.65 -26.09 -2.64
C ILE A 2 18.08 -25.85 -1.19
N TYR A 3 18.10 -24.59 -0.74
CA TYR A 3 18.41 -24.26 0.64
C TYR A 3 17.15 -23.78 1.35
N TYR A 4 16.84 -24.35 2.52
CA TYR A 4 15.61 -24.05 3.25
C TYR A 4 15.90 -23.42 4.60
N THR A 5 15.04 -22.48 5.01
CA THR A 5 15.09 -21.85 6.35
C THR A 5 14.11 -22.49 7.32
N ASP A 6 12.97 -22.99 6.82
CA ASP A 6 11.98 -23.72 7.62
C ASP A 6 12.20 -25.22 7.50
N LYS A 7 12.44 -25.88 8.63
CA LYS A 7 12.60 -27.34 8.68
C LYS A 7 11.34 -28.09 8.28
N ALA A 8 10.16 -27.46 8.40
CA ALA A 8 8.89 -28.05 7.98
C ALA A 8 8.83 -28.31 6.45
N ASP A 9 9.65 -27.61 5.65
CA ASP A 9 9.70 -27.79 4.20
C ASP A 9 10.50 -29.02 3.76
N GLU A 10 11.38 -29.54 4.62
CA GLU A 10 12.32 -30.62 4.28
C GLU A 10 11.62 -31.88 3.71
N PRO A 11 10.52 -32.41 4.30
CA PRO A 11 9.82 -33.58 3.76
C PRO A 11 9.26 -33.33 2.34
N LEU A 12 8.77 -32.13 2.07
CA LEU A 12 8.23 -31.74 0.76
C LEU A 12 9.34 -31.66 -0.29
N ILE A 13 10.46 -31.01 0.06
CA ILE A 13 11.64 -30.90 -0.81
C ILE A 13 12.15 -32.30 -1.16
N LYS A 14 12.32 -33.17 -0.16
CA LYS A 14 12.76 -34.55 -0.35
C LYS A 14 11.80 -35.33 -1.28
N ALA A 15 10.50 -35.22 -1.06
CA ALA A 15 9.50 -35.87 -1.92
C ALA A 15 9.56 -35.38 -3.38
N SER A 16 9.80 -34.09 -3.59
CA SER A 16 9.96 -33.49 -4.92
C SER A 16 11.21 -34.02 -5.65
N ILE A 17 12.36 -34.05 -4.96
CA ILE A 17 13.61 -34.60 -5.51
C ILE A 17 13.45 -36.09 -5.85
N ASN A 18 12.82 -36.88 -4.98
CA ASN A 18 12.58 -38.31 -5.25
C ASN A 18 11.70 -38.52 -6.48
N ARG A 19 10.65 -37.70 -6.64
CA ARG A 19 9.77 -37.75 -7.83
C ARG A 19 10.51 -37.40 -9.11
N LEU A 20 11.45 -36.45 -9.05
CA LEU A 20 12.30 -36.11 -10.18
C LEU A 20 13.29 -37.25 -10.46
N ALA A 21 13.93 -37.80 -9.44
CA ALA A 21 14.91 -38.88 -9.55
C ALA A 21 14.32 -40.12 -10.22
N ALA A 22 13.06 -40.45 -9.93
CA ALA A 22 12.35 -41.56 -10.58
C ALA A 22 12.23 -41.42 -12.12
N LYS A 23 12.40 -40.21 -12.66
CA LYS A 23 12.36 -39.94 -14.12
C LYS A 23 13.74 -40.00 -14.79
N HIS A 24 14.80 -40.24 -14.02
CA HIS A 24 16.17 -40.23 -14.51
C HIS A 24 16.88 -41.53 -14.15
N THR A 25 17.69 -42.04 -15.08
CA THR A 25 18.52 -43.24 -14.86
C THR A 25 19.83 -42.91 -14.14
N LYS A 26 20.30 -41.66 -14.23
CA LYS A 26 21.47 -41.16 -13.51
C LYS A 26 21.04 -40.44 -12.22
N PRO A 27 21.85 -40.48 -11.16
CA PRO A 27 21.60 -39.71 -9.95
C PRO A 27 21.50 -38.21 -10.24
N ILE A 28 20.58 -37.53 -9.54
CA ILE A 28 20.44 -36.07 -9.63
C ILE A 28 21.49 -35.40 -8.74
N ALA A 29 22.17 -34.39 -9.27
CA ALA A 29 23.21 -33.62 -8.56
C ALA A 29 22.65 -32.46 -7.69
N VAL A 30 21.34 -32.33 -7.58
CA VAL A 30 20.68 -31.25 -6.82
C VAL A 30 20.72 -31.60 -5.35
N GLU A 31 21.60 -30.93 -4.60
CA GLU A 31 21.58 -31.00 -3.14
C GLU A 31 20.44 -30.18 -2.53
N TYR A 32 20.00 -30.61 -1.34
CA TYR A 32 19.13 -29.84 -0.46
C TYR A 32 19.63 -29.88 1.00
N LYS A 33 19.72 -28.72 1.65
CA LYS A 33 20.26 -28.57 3.02
C LYS A 33 19.64 -27.33 3.71
N PRO A 34 19.69 -27.24 5.05
CA PRO A 34 19.37 -25.99 5.74
C PRO A 34 20.26 -24.85 5.23
N LEU A 35 19.69 -23.65 5.10
CA LEU A 35 20.44 -22.45 4.75
C LEU A 35 21.30 -22.04 5.95
N GLU A 36 22.63 -22.12 5.81
CA GLU A 36 23.56 -21.72 6.88
C GLU A 36 23.87 -20.22 6.83
N ASN A 37 24.25 -19.70 5.66
CA ASN A 37 24.58 -18.29 5.46
C ASN A 37 24.06 -17.82 4.10
N TYR A 38 23.60 -16.58 4.04
CA TYR A 38 23.23 -15.91 2.79
C TYR A 38 23.79 -14.49 2.78
N PHE A 39 24.71 -14.22 1.86
CA PHE A 39 25.27 -12.89 1.66
C PHE A 39 24.63 -12.30 0.40
N PRO A 40 23.92 -11.17 0.51
CA PRO A 40 23.38 -10.51 -0.67
C PRO A 40 24.54 -10.09 -1.58
N ALA A 41 24.38 -10.35 -2.88
CA ALA A 41 25.29 -9.82 -3.89
C ALA A 41 25.18 -8.30 -3.98
N GLU A 42 26.19 -7.66 -4.56
CA GLU A 42 26.23 -6.21 -4.77
C GLU A 42 25.01 -5.72 -5.56
N GLU A 43 24.66 -4.44 -5.38
CA GLU A 43 23.51 -3.79 -6.04
C GLU A 43 23.49 -3.92 -7.57
N TYR A 44 24.67 -4.05 -8.19
CA TYR A 44 24.78 -4.31 -9.62
C TYR A 44 24.11 -5.63 -10.05
N HIS A 45 24.19 -6.66 -9.20
CA HIS A 45 23.66 -8.00 -9.49
C HIS A 45 22.16 -8.13 -9.21
N GLN A 46 21.62 -7.27 -8.34
CA GLN A 46 20.19 -7.25 -8.03
C GLN A 46 19.41 -6.81 -9.27
N ASP A 47 18.39 -7.57 -9.66
CA ASP A 47 17.55 -7.29 -10.84
C ASP A 47 18.33 -7.09 -12.14
N TYR A 48 19.46 -7.82 -12.30
CA TYR A 48 20.38 -7.64 -13.42
C TYR A 48 19.71 -7.66 -14.80
N LEU A 49 18.77 -8.58 -15.06
CA LEU A 49 18.10 -8.69 -16.36
C LEU A 49 17.03 -7.61 -16.60
N ASP A 50 16.54 -6.96 -15.55
CA ASP A 50 15.65 -5.79 -15.69
C ASP A 50 16.47 -4.53 -16.02
N LYS A 51 17.66 -4.40 -15.41
CA LYS A 51 18.63 -3.33 -15.70
C LYS A 51 19.34 -3.52 -17.05
N HIS A 52 19.56 -4.76 -17.47
CA HIS A 52 20.22 -5.16 -18.70
C HIS A 52 19.37 -6.17 -19.49
N PRO A 53 18.37 -5.71 -20.27
CA PRO A 53 17.44 -6.59 -20.99
C PRO A 53 18.11 -7.56 -21.98
N ASP A 54 19.27 -7.17 -22.53
CA ASP A 54 20.09 -7.97 -23.44
C ASP A 54 21.33 -8.58 -22.74
N GLY A 55 21.36 -8.54 -21.41
CA GLY A 55 22.39 -9.15 -20.60
C GLY A 55 22.45 -10.67 -20.77
N TYR A 56 23.59 -11.25 -20.40
CA TYR A 56 23.80 -12.69 -20.54
C TYR A 56 22.77 -13.50 -19.72
N CYS A 57 22.09 -14.44 -20.38
CA CYS A 57 21.23 -15.42 -19.71
C CYS A 57 21.26 -16.76 -20.45
N HIS A 58 21.69 -17.82 -19.76
CA HIS A 58 21.66 -19.18 -20.31
C HIS A 58 20.24 -19.80 -20.29
N ILE A 59 19.34 -19.26 -19.46
CA ILE A 59 17.96 -19.76 -19.34
C ILE A 59 17.09 -19.05 -20.39
N PRO A 60 16.38 -19.79 -21.28
CA PRO A 60 15.51 -19.19 -22.26
C PRO A 60 14.40 -18.33 -21.63
N LYS A 61 14.23 -17.08 -22.07
CA LYS A 61 13.21 -16.14 -21.57
C LYS A 61 11.79 -16.72 -21.56
N ARG A 62 11.46 -17.62 -22.50
CA ARG A 62 10.16 -18.33 -22.54
C ARG A 62 9.85 -19.13 -21.27
N LEU A 63 10.86 -19.57 -20.53
CA LEU A 63 10.68 -20.32 -19.29
C LEU A 63 10.39 -19.40 -18.09
N PHE A 64 10.60 -18.08 -18.23
CA PHE A 64 10.36 -17.14 -17.13
C PHE A 64 8.87 -17.03 -16.82
N GLN A 65 8.04 -17.05 -17.85
CA GLN A 65 6.58 -17.04 -17.67
C GLN A 65 6.12 -18.31 -16.94
N ALA A 66 6.61 -19.48 -17.37
CA ALA A 66 6.32 -20.74 -16.69
C ALA A 66 6.80 -20.75 -15.23
N ALA A 67 7.95 -20.13 -14.93
CA ALA A 67 8.45 -20.00 -13.57
C ALA A 67 7.57 -19.07 -12.70
N LYS A 68 7.12 -17.93 -13.24
CA LYS A 68 6.19 -17.00 -12.56
C LYS A 68 4.85 -17.65 -12.24
N GLU A 69 4.35 -18.50 -13.14
CA GLU A 69 3.09 -19.23 -12.95
C GLU A 69 3.23 -20.37 -11.93
N ALA A 70 4.37 -21.08 -11.93
CA ALA A 70 4.62 -22.19 -11.02
C ALA A 70 4.91 -21.75 -9.58
N ASN A 71 5.45 -20.55 -9.39
CA ASN A 71 5.65 -19.93 -8.09
C ASN A 71 5.04 -18.52 -8.11
N PRO A 72 3.70 -18.42 -8.03
CA PRO A 72 3.07 -17.11 -8.01
C PRO A 72 3.60 -16.35 -6.80
N ALA A 73 3.91 -15.06 -7.01
CA ALA A 73 4.23 -14.19 -5.88
C ALA A 73 3.14 -14.39 -4.81
N PRO A 74 3.51 -14.55 -3.52
CA PRO A 74 2.52 -14.69 -2.48
C PRO A 74 1.56 -13.52 -2.61
N SER A 75 0.26 -13.82 -2.78
CA SER A 75 -0.76 -12.79 -2.83
C SER A 75 -0.54 -11.88 -1.63
N PRO A 76 -0.38 -10.55 -1.83
CA PRO A 76 -0.24 -9.66 -0.69
C PRO A 76 -1.43 -9.94 0.22
N LYS A 77 -1.15 -10.31 1.48
CA LYS A 77 -2.22 -10.51 2.46
C LYS A 77 -3.05 -9.23 2.46
N LYS A 78 -4.31 -9.30 1.98
CA LYS A 78 -5.21 -8.15 1.96
C LYS A 78 -5.49 -7.75 3.40
N ARG A 79 -4.67 -6.83 3.92
CA ARG A 79 -4.73 -6.33 5.29
C ARG A 79 -5.97 -5.46 5.52
N TYR A 80 -6.42 -4.79 4.46
CA TYR A 80 -7.56 -3.90 4.46
C TYR A 80 -8.60 -4.39 3.46
N THR A 81 -9.88 -4.33 3.86
CA THR A 81 -11.00 -4.77 3.04
C THR A 81 -12.12 -3.75 3.11
N ARG A 82 -12.83 -3.60 1.99
CA ARG A 82 -14.02 -2.76 1.91
C ARG A 82 -15.12 -3.36 2.78
N MET A 83 -15.71 -2.53 3.65
CA MET A 83 -16.89 -2.91 4.42
C MET A 83 -18.16 -2.74 3.58
N ASP A 84 -19.17 -3.56 3.87
CA ASP A 84 -20.50 -3.42 3.28
C ASP A 84 -21.25 -2.21 3.87
N ASP A 85 -22.26 -1.74 3.12
CA ASP A 85 -23.02 -0.54 3.46
C ASP A 85 -23.77 -0.63 4.80
N ALA A 86 -24.28 -1.81 5.14
CA ALA A 86 -25.00 -2.02 6.40
C ALA A 86 -24.05 -1.96 7.60
N SER A 87 -22.85 -2.50 7.45
CA SER A 87 -21.77 -2.38 8.45
C SER A 87 -21.33 -0.92 8.62
N LEU A 88 -21.18 -0.17 7.52
CA LEU A 88 -20.80 1.24 7.57
C LEU A 88 -21.84 2.10 8.27
N LYS A 89 -23.14 1.92 7.97
CA LYS A 89 -24.24 2.63 8.65
C LYS A 89 -24.28 2.42 10.16
N LYS A 90 -23.81 1.27 10.65
CA LYS A 90 -23.75 0.97 12.09
C LYS A 90 -22.53 1.57 12.78
N LYS A 91 -21.40 1.70 12.06
CA LYS A 91 -20.12 2.14 12.62
C LYS A 91 -19.89 3.64 12.49
N LEU A 92 -20.31 4.24 11.39
CA LEU A 92 -20.05 5.63 11.06
C LEU A 92 -21.14 6.54 11.61
N THR A 93 -20.74 7.76 11.98
CA THR A 93 -21.69 8.84 12.21
C THR A 93 -22.40 9.22 10.90
N PRO A 94 -23.57 9.88 10.95
CA PRO A 94 -24.26 10.33 9.75
C PRO A 94 -23.40 11.18 8.81
N MET A 95 -22.57 12.07 9.35
CA MET A 95 -21.65 12.90 8.55
C MET A 95 -20.58 12.05 7.87
N GLN A 96 -19.90 11.17 8.62
CA GLN A 96 -18.90 10.25 8.06
C GLN A 96 -19.49 9.37 6.96
N TYR A 97 -20.68 8.80 7.18
CA TYR A 97 -21.35 8.01 6.17
C TYR A 97 -21.68 8.83 4.90
N ASN A 98 -22.26 10.02 5.07
CA ASN A 98 -22.63 10.88 3.94
C ASN A 98 -21.41 11.33 3.13
N VAL A 99 -20.32 11.71 3.80
CA VAL A 99 -19.08 12.07 3.12
C VAL A 99 -18.53 10.87 2.37
N THR A 100 -18.32 9.74 3.06
CA THR A 100 -17.63 8.56 2.51
C THR A 100 -18.40 7.84 1.41
N ARG A 101 -19.75 7.82 1.48
CA ARG A 101 -20.63 7.05 0.56
C ARG A 101 -21.43 7.90 -0.41
N ASN A 102 -21.89 9.07 0.03
CA ASN A 102 -22.79 9.94 -0.76
C ASN A 102 -22.06 11.17 -1.33
N ASN A 103 -20.73 11.18 -1.28
CA ASN A 103 -19.86 12.26 -1.78
C ASN A 103 -20.22 13.63 -1.19
N ALA A 104 -20.73 13.66 0.05
CA ALA A 104 -20.96 14.92 0.75
C ALA A 104 -19.62 15.57 1.11
N THR A 105 -19.67 16.86 1.43
CA THR A 105 -18.51 17.62 1.93
C THR A 105 -18.87 18.21 3.28
N GLU A 106 -18.00 17.99 4.28
CA GLU A 106 -18.19 18.56 5.62
C GLU A 106 -17.96 20.07 5.64
N THR A 107 -18.47 20.75 6.66
CA THR A 107 -18.33 22.21 6.78
C THR A 107 -16.87 22.63 7.01
N PRO A 108 -16.37 23.66 6.31
CA PRO A 108 -15.01 24.17 6.53
C PRO A 108 -14.85 24.71 7.95
N PHE A 109 -13.67 24.52 8.54
CA PHE A 109 -13.27 24.93 9.91
C PHE A 109 -14.11 24.35 11.06
N ASN A 110 -15.16 23.59 10.76
CA ASN A 110 -15.99 22.91 11.73
C ASN A 110 -15.90 21.39 11.53
N ASN A 111 -14.66 20.90 11.60
CA ASN A 111 -14.32 19.50 11.46
C ASN A 111 -13.15 19.13 12.38
N GLU A 112 -12.86 17.84 12.52
CA GLU A 112 -11.96 17.36 13.57
C GLU A 112 -10.48 17.61 13.26
N TYR A 113 -10.08 17.62 11.98
CA TYR A 113 -8.67 17.54 11.60
C TYR A 113 -8.13 18.75 10.82
N TRP A 114 -8.91 19.81 10.59
CA TRP A 114 -8.40 21.01 9.92
C TRP A 114 -7.17 21.59 10.66
N ASN A 115 -7.24 21.73 11.99
CA ASN A 115 -6.17 22.25 12.84
C ASN A 115 -5.34 21.18 13.57
N GLU A 116 -5.51 19.90 13.24
CA GLU A 116 -4.69 18.83 13.82
C GLU A 116 -3.24 18.92 13.33
N SER A 117 -2.28 18.89 14.25
CA SER A 117 -0.85 19.06 13.95
C SER A 117 0.06 18.08 14.68
N ARG A 118 -0.49 17.12 15.43
CA ARG A 118 0.30 16.09 16.12
C ARG A 118 0.93 15.13 15.12
N ASP A 119 2.05 14.53 15.52
CA ASP A 119 2.68 13.45 14.78
C ASP A 119 1.77 12.22 14.72
N GLY A 120 1.63 11.66 13.53
CA GLY A 120 0.80 10.48 13.28
C GLY A 120 0.44 10.28 11.82
N ILE A 121 -0.47 9.35 11.58
CA ILE A 121 -1.01 9.01 10.26
C ILE A 121 -2.52 9.20 10.23
N TYR A 122 -3.06 9.40 9.03
CA TYR A 122 -4.49 9.45 8.78
C TYR A 122 -4.87 8.22 7.96
N VAL A 123 -5.75 7.41 8.53
CA VAL A 123 -6.25 6.18 7.91
C VAL A 123 -7.65 6.40 7.33
N ASP A 124 -8.01 5.64 6.30
CA ASP A 124 -9.39 5.57 5.80
C ASP A 124 -10.30 5.09 6.94
N ILE A 125 -11.30 5.90 7.32
CA ILE A 125 -12.21 5.55 8.42
C ILE A 125 -13.01 4.27 8.16
N THR A 126 -13.17 3.88 6.89
CA THR A 126 -13.98 2.73 6.46
C THR A 126 -13.20 1.42 6.43
N THR A 127 -11.87 1.46 6.26
CA THR A 127 -11.03 0.24 6.09
C THR A 127 -9.89 0.16 7.10
N GLY A 128 -9.45 1.29 7.65
CA GLY A 128 -8.23 1.40 8.45
C GLY A 128 -6.94 1.48 7.62
N GLU A 129 -7.02 1.55 6.29
CA GLU A 129 -5.84 1.67 5.42
C GLU A 129 -5.16 3.04 5.59
N PRO A 130 -3.85 3.12 5.90
CA PRO A 130 -3.14 4.40 5.99
C PRO A 130 -3.08 5.14 4.66
N LEU A 131 -3.56 6.38 4.63
CA LEU A 131 -3.63 7.18 3.41
C LEU A 131 -2.65 8.35 3.41
N PHE A 132 -2.52 9.05 4.53
CA PHE A 132 -1.70 10.26 4.64
C PHE A 132 -0.86 10.26 5.91
N VAL A 133 0.24 11.01 5.88
CA VAL A 133 1.13 11.21 7.03
C VAL A 133 1.13 12.69 7.43
N SER A 134 1.15 12.94 8.74
CA SER A 134 1.21 14.29 9.33
C SER A 134 2.32 15.18 8.76
N THR A 135 3.49 14.62 8.43
CA THR A 135 4.63 15.38 7.84
C THR A 135 4.35 15.95 6.44
N ASP A 136 3.36 15.39 5.73
CA ASP A 136 2.87 15.90 4.44
C ASP A 136 1.61 16.76 4.60
N LYS A 137 1.04 16.89 5.82
CA LYS A 137 -0.02 17.85 6.11
C LYS A 137 0.53 19.26 6.14
N PHE A 138 -0.25 20.24 5.70
CA PHE A 138 0.07 21.65 5.80
C PHE A 138 -1.20 22.48 6.01
N ASP A 139 -1.04 23.69 6.53
CA ASP A 139 -2.13 24.66 6.63
C ASP A 139 -2.31 25.37 5.28
N SER A 140 -3.44 25.11 4.63
CA SER A 140 -3.81 25.74 3.36
C SER A 140 -4.75 26.93 3.55
N GLY A 141 -5.27 27.16 4.77
CA GLY A 141 -6.32 28.12 5.03
C GLY A 141 -7.68 27.78 4.38
N CYS A 142 -7.86 26.60 3.77
CA CYS A 142 -9.12 26.26 3.09
C CYS A 142 -10.22 25.76 4.04
N GLY A 143 -9.88 25.40 5.27
CA GLY A 143 -10.82 24.89 6.28
C GLY A 143 -10.98 23.37 6.32
N TRP A 144 -10.21 22.62 5.53
CA TRP A 144 -10.14 21.15 5.57
C TRP A 144 -8.69 20.68 5.70
N PRO A 145 -8.43 19.50 6.29
CA PRO A 145 -7.07 18.94 6.32
C PRO A 145 -6.53 18.82 4.89
N SER A 146 -5.35 19.42 4.69
CA SER A 146 -4.69 19.52 3.39
C SER A 146 -3.35 18.82 3.42
N PHE A 147 -3.11 17.94 2.45
CA PHE A 147 -1.87 17.18 2.33
C PHE A 147 -1.19 17.42 0.99
N SER A 148 0.14 17.39 0.94
CA SER A 148 0.87 17.55 -0.32
C SER A 148 0.91 16.28 -1.16
N LYS A 149 0.84 15.11 -0.51
CA LYS A 149 0.84 13.79 -1.16
C LYS A 149 0.26 12.71 -0.23
N PRO A 150 -0.29 11.61 -0.77
CA PRO A 150 -0.57 10.40 0.01
C PRO A 150 0.73 9.67 0.41
N ILE A 151 0.61 8.70 1.31
CA ILE A 151 1.70 7.78 1.67
C ILE A 151 2.21 7.05 0.40
N ASP A 152 1.29 6.57 -0.43
CA ASP A 152 1.58 5.97 -1.72
C ASP A 152 0.47 6.33 -2.72
N LYS A 153 0.84 6.72 -3.95
CA LYS A 153 -0.12 7.10 -5.00
C LYS A 153 -1.06 5.96 -5.40
N SER A 154 -0.59 4.72 -5.29
CA SER A 154 -1.39 3.53 -5.61
C SER A 154 -2.56 3.30 -4.65
N LEU A 155 -2.62 4.00 -3.51
CA LEU A 155 -3.72 3.94 -2.54
C LEU A 155 -4.89 4.86 -2.90
N ILE A 156 -4.68 5.78 -3.85
CA ILE A 156 -5.67 6.78 -4.26
C ILE A 156 -6.20 6.45 -5.66
N THR A 157 -7.49 6.67 -5.85
CA THR A 157 -8.14 6.71 -7.17
C THR A 157 -8.59 8.13 -7.45
N GLU A 158 -8.14 8.69 -8.57
CA GLU A 158 -8.51 10.01 -9.05
C GLU A 158 -9.62 9.89 -10.09
N LYS A 159 -10.70 10.66 -9.93
CA LYS A 159 -11.84 10.68 -10.87
C LYS A 159 -12.17 12.11 -11.29
N ALA A 160 -12.50 12.31 -12.56
CA ALA A 160 -13.01 13.60 -13.02
C ALA A 160 -14.37 13.90 -12.36
N ASP A 161 -14.52 15.08 -11.80
CA ASP A 161 -15.74 15.58 -11.15
C ASP A 161 -16.21 16.86 -11.83
N HIS A 162 -17.41 16.78 -12.43
CA HIS A 162 -18.08 17.89 -13.13
C HIS A 162 -19.26 18.47 -12.33
N SER A 163 -19.41 18.08 -11.06
CA SER A 163 -20.48 18.56 -10.20
C SER A 163 -20.37 20.07 -9.92
N HIS A 164 -21.51 20.68 -9.58
CA HIS A 164 -21.61 22.10 -9.23
C HIS A 164 -21.05 23.08 -10.30
N GLY A 165 -20.99 22.65 -11.57
CA GLY A 165 -20.50 23.48 -12.67
C GLY A 165 -18.98 23.71 -12.67
N MET A 166 -18.22 22.95 -11.87
CA MET A 166 -16.77 23.03 -11.78
C MET A 166 -16.11 21.84 -12.47
N ILE A 167 -14.83 21.95 -12.83
CA ILE A 167 -14.00 20.81 -13.24
C ILE A 167 -12.98 20.57 -12.14
N ARG A 168 -13.13 19.47 -11.41
CA ARG A 168 -12.27 19.08 -10.30
C ARG A 168 -11.81 17.64 -10.46
N THR A 169 -10.80 17.24 -9.69
CA THR A 169 -10.40 15.84 -9.57
C THR A 169 -10.83 15.34 -8.20
N GLU A 170 -11.84 14.47 -8.16
CA GLU A 170 -12.24 13.73 -6.96
C GLU A 170 -11.14 12.75 -6.56
N VAL A 171 -10.88 12.67 -5.26
CA VAL A 171 -9.95 11.72 -4.64
C VAL A 171 -10.75 10.71 -3.84
N ARG A 172 -10.53 9.42 -4.13
CA ARG A 172 -11.12 8.29 -3.38
C ARG A 172 -10.04 7.34 -2.88
N SER A 173 -10.27 6.66 -1.76
CA SER A 173 -9.41 5.52 -1.36
C SER A 173 -9.63 4.36 -2.32
N LYS A 174 -8.55 3.67 -2.70
CA LYS A 174 -8.64 2.56 -3.67
C LYS A 174 -9.31 1.33 -3.08
N THR A 175 -8.97 0.96 -1.85
CA THR A 175 -9.52 -0.26 -1.21
C THR A 175 -10.97 -0.07 -0.80
N GLY A 176 -11.31 1.05 -0.18
CA GLY A 176 -12.66 1.34 0.32
C GLY A 176 -13.62 1.89 -0.74
N ASP A 177 -13.08 2.47 -1.83
CA ASP A 177 -13.83 3.34 -2.75
C ASP A 177 -14.61 4.41 -1.95
N THR A 178 -13.90 4.97 -0.97
CA THR A 178 -14.38 5.99 -0.04
C THR A 178 -14.13 7.35 -0.66
N HIS A 179 -15.16 8.19 -0.75
CA HIS A 179 -14.96 9.59 -1.11
C HIS A 179 -14.16 10.30 -0.01
N LEU A 180 -12.99 10.84 -0.38
CA LEU A 180 -12.10 11.55 0.53
C LEU A 180 -12.25 13.06 0.36
N GLY A 181 -12.27 13.55 -0.87
CA GLY A 181 -12.35 14.96 -1.20
C GLY A 181 -11.84 15.24 -2.60
N HIS A 182 -11.01 16.27 -2.77
CA HIS A 182 -10.55 16.73 -4.09
C HIS A 182 -9.07 17.07 -4.12
N LEU A 183 -8.48 16.93 -5.30
CA LEU A 183 -7.09 17.28 -5.61
C LEU A 183 -7.04 18.60 -6.37
N PHE A 184 -6.17 19.50 -5.93
CA PHE A 184 -5.90 20.79 -6.55
C PHE A 184 -4.40 20.96 -6.82
N ASN A 185 -4.05 21.82 -7.78
CA ASN A 185 -2.68 22.14 -8.18
C ASN A 185 -2.16 23.47 -7.59
N ASP A 186 -2.75 23.89 -6.47
CA ASP A 186 -2.47 25.13 -5.74
C ASP A 186 -1.70 24.87 -4.42
N GLY A 187 -1.06 23.71 -4.30
CA GLY A 187 -0.29 23.34 -3.12
C GLY A 187 1.13 23.94 -3.08
N PRO A 188 1.88 23.70 -2.00
CA PRO A 188 3.25 24.20 -1.84
C PRO A 188 4.18 23.62 -2.92
N LYS A 189 4.84 24.50 -3.68
CA LYS A 189 5.65 24.11 -4.85
C LYS A 189 6.83 23.21 -4.45
N GLU A 190 7.44 23.48 -3.31
CA GLU A 190 8.54 22.72 -2.73
C GLU A 190 8.13 21.29 -2.33
N LYS A 191 6.83 21.03 -2.15
CA LYS A 191 6.28 19.69 -1.86
C LYS A 191 5.61 19.04 -3.08
N GLY A 192 5.79 19.59 -4.28
CA GLY A 192 5.26 19.07 -5.54
C GLY A 192 4.04 19.82 -6.10
N GLY A 193 3.59 20.90 -5.45
CA GLY A 193 2.54 21.79 -5.96
C GLY A 193 1.12 21.26 -5.88
N MET A 194 0.92 20.07 -5.28
CA MET A 194 -0.39 19.44 -5.16
C MET A 194 -0.99 19.67 -3.77
N ARG A 195 -2.31 19.80 -3.71
CA ARG A 195 -3.10 19.91 -2.49
C ARG A 195 -4.24 18.90 -2.51
N TYR A 196 -4.10 17.86 -1.71
CA TYR A 196 -5.15 16.92 -1.38
C TYR A 196 -6.01 17.53 -0.27
N CYS A 197 -7.16 18.09 -0.64
CA CYS A 197 -8.14 18.71 0.27
C CYS A 197 -9.14 17.65 0.70
N ILE A 198 -8.98 17.10 1.90
CA ILE A 198 -9.67 15.88 2.35
C ILE A 198 -10.68 16.23 3.45
N ASN A 199 -11.81 15.54 3.49
CA ASN A 199 -12.75 15.62 4.60
C ASN A 199 -12.20 14.86 5.81
N SER A 200 -12.18 15.50 6.98
CA SER A 200 -11.88 14.85 8.26
C SER A 200 -12.81 13.68 8.53
N ALA A 201 -14.09 13.80 8.18
CA ALA A 201 -15.09 12.75 8.30
C ALA A 201 -14.81 11.50 7.44
N ALA A 202 -13.85 11.54 6.50
CA ALA A 202 -13.39 10.37 5.75
C ALA A 202 -12.13 9.73 6.35
N LEU A 203 -11.54 10.36 7.37
CA LEU A 203 -10.28 9.96 7.98
C LEU A 203 -10.47 9.58 9.45
N LEU A 204 -9.51 8.81 9.96
CA LEU A 204 -9.29 8.64 11.39
C LEU A 204 -7.81 8.93 11.67
N PHE A 205 -7.54 9.88 12.56
CA PHE A 205 -6.17 10.20 12.95
C PHE A 205 -5.64 9.20 13.99
N ILE A 206 -4.47 8.62 13.73
CA ILE A 206 -3.75 7.74 14.64
C ILE A 206 -2.48 8.45 15.10
N PRO A 207 -2.41 8.95 16.36
CA PRO A 207 -1.23 9.63 16.86
C PRO A 207 -0.07 8.65 17.02
N LYS A 208 1.16 9.15 16.87
CA LYS A 208 2.42 8.37 16.90
C LYS A 208 2.50 7.41 18.08
N GLU A 209 2.08 7.85 19.27
CA GLU A 209 2.15 7.07 20.50
C GLU A 209 1.24 5.83 20.48
N LYS A 210 0.18 5.85 19.64
CA LYS A 210 -0.78 4.75 19.49
C LYS A 210 -0.55 3.91 18.23
N MET A 211 0.38 4.31 17.35
CA MET A 211 0.60 3.61 16.09
C MET A 211 1.04 2.16 16.31
N LYS A 212 2.01 1.93 17.19
CA LYS A 212 2.51 0.57 17.49
C LYS A 212 1.42 -0.33 18.07
N GLU A 213 0.68 0.16 19.07
CA GLU A 213 -0.44 -0.57 19.70
C GLU A 213 -1.52 -0.94 18.68
N LYS A 214 -1.83 -0.04 17.74
CA LYS A 214 -2.84 -0.25 16.70
C LYS A 214 -2.30 -0.98 15.46
N GLY A 215 -1.06 -1.47 15.51
CA GLY A 215 -0.43 -2.28 14.45
C GLY A 215 0.18 -1.48 13.30
N TYR A 216 0.26 -0.17 13.36
CA TYR A 216 0.83 0.70 12.32
C TYR A 216 2.32 0.99 12.52
N GLU A 217 3.06 0.08 13.17
CA GLU A 217 4.48 0.27 13.50
C GLU A 217 5.36 0.51 12.26
N GLU A 218 5.05 -0.15 11.14
CA GLU A 218 5.81 -0.01 9.89
C GLU A 218 5.76 1.40 9.28
N TYR A 219 4.77 2.22 9.65
CA TYR A 219 4.61 3.58 9.14
C TYR A 219 5.30 4.63 10.00
N ILE A 220 5.79 4.27 11.20
CA ILE A 220 6.50 5.20 12.10
C ILE A 220 7.71 5.88 11.42
N PRO A 221 8.54 5.18 10.61
CA PRO A 221 9.66 5.82 9.92
C PRO A 221 9.26 7.00 9.03
N LEU A 222 8.02 7.06 8.52
CA LEU A 222 7.53 8.15 7.67
C LEU A 222 7.37 9.49 8.43
N LEU A 223 7.41 9.46 9.76
CA LEU A 223 7.32 10.63 10.62
C LEU A 223 8.68 11.33 10.82
N ASN A 224 9.79 10.67 10.52
CA ASN A 224 11.14 11.17 10.82
C ASN A 224 11.78 11.85 9.59
N LYS A 225 11.10 12.82 8.99
CA LYS A 225 11.64 13.60 7.86
C LYS A 225 12.64 14.66 8.31
#